data_AF-A0A928L8F0-F1
#
_entry.id   AF-A0A928L8F0-F1
#
_cell.length_a   1.000
_cell.length_b   1.000
_cell.length_c   1.000
_cell.angle_alpha   90.00
_cell.angle_beta   90.00
_cell.angle_gamma   90.00
#
_symmetry.space_group_name_H-M   'P 1'
#
loop_
_entity.id
_entity.type
_entity.pdbx_description
1 polymer ?
#
loop_
_entity_poly.entity_id
_entity_poly.type
_entity_poly.pdbx_seq_one_letter_code
_entity_poly.pdbx_strand_id
1 'polypeptide(L)' 'MMKTAIQIRSETHARLVRRLLEQNHIAFESRKKTTSAGCVTIFRMTASPEVIRELLRRHRIPYEAE' A
#
# COMPACT_ATOMS: atom_id res chain seq x y z
N MET A 1 7.13 18.10 1.62
CA MET A 1 6.62 16.86 2.27
C MET A 1 6.43 15.81 1.20
N MET A 2 7.18 14.70 1.24
CA MET A 2 7.08 13.64 0.23
C MET A 2 5.89 12.72 0.58
N LYS A 3 4.94 12.56 -0.35
CA LYS A 3 3.85 11.58 -0.23
C LYS A 3 4.25 10.33 -1.00
N THR A 4 4.37 9.20 -0.32
CA THR A 4 4.68 7.91 -0.96
C THR A 4 3.38 7.28 -1.43
N ALA A 5 3.34 6.81 -2.67
CA ALA A 5 2.20 6.09 -3.23
C ALA A 5 2.60 4.68 -3.70
N ILE A 6 1.80 3.68 -3.35
CA ILE A 6 1.97 2.29 -3.79
C ILE A 6 0.65 1.74 -4.31
N GLN A 7 0.71 0.81 -5.26
CA GLN A 7 -0.43 0.14 -5.84
C GLN A 7 -0.35 -1.36 -5.57
N ILE A 8 -1.48 -1.93 -5.14
CA ILE A 8 -1.62 -3.35 -4.83
C ILE A 8 -2.74 -3.93 -5.69
N ARG A 9 -2.41 -4.86 -6.59
CA ARG A 9 -3.36 -5.50 -7.52
C ARG A 9 -4.22 -6.61 -6.91
N SER A 10 -4.07 -6.89 -5.62
CA SER A 10 -4.75 -7.99 -4.94
C SER A 10 -5.49 -7.49 -3.72
N GLU A 11 -6.77 -7.83 -3.62
CA GLU A 11 -7.62 -7.38 -2.50
C GLU A 11 -7.14 -7.94 -1.15
N THR A 12 -6.70 -9.20 -1.12
CA THR A 12 -6.15 -9.84 0.08
C THR A 12 -4.91 -9.11 0.57
N HIS A 13 -3.98 -8.80 -0.34
CA HIS A 13 -2.79 -8.04 -0.01
C HIS A 13 -3.11 -6.60 0.39
N ALA A 14 -4.06 -5.93 -0.27
CA ALA A 14 -4.47 -4.59 0.09
C ALA A 14 -5.06 -4.53 1.51
N ARG A 15 -5.87 -5.53 1.90
CA ARG A 15 -6.35 -5.66 3.28
C ARG A 15 -5.21 -5.83 4.29
N LEU A 16 -4.19 -6.63 3.93
CA LEU A 16 -3.04 -6.86 4.79
C LEU A 16 -2.18 -5.60 4.93
N VAL A 17 -1.91 -4.89 3.83
CA VAL A 17 -1.20 -3.60 3.83
C VAL A 17 -1.93 -2.58 4.70
N ARG A 18 -3.26 -2.49 4.59
CA ARG A 18 -4.07 -1.59 5.43
C ARG A 18 -3.82 -1.86 6.91
N ARG A 19 -3.93 -3.13 7.34
CA ARG A 19 -3.69 -3.53 8.73
C ARG A 19 -2.28 -3.19 9.19
N LEU A 20 -1.27 -3.43 8.35
CA LEU A 20 0.12 -3.09 8.69
C LEU A 20 0.32 -1.59 8.91
N LEU A 21 -0.26 -0.75 8.04
CA LEU A 21 -0.18 0.69 8.19
C LEU A 21 -0.89 1.18 9.45
N GLU A 22 -2.06 0.61 9.76
CA GLU A 22 -2.79 0.89 11.01
C GLU A 22 -1.99 0.46 12.25
N GLN A 23 -1.41 -0.74 12.26
CA GLN A 23 -0.60 -1.25 13.37
C GLN A 23 0.67 -0.42 13.62
N ASN A 24 1.25 0.18 12.58
CA ASN A 24 2.42 1.04 12.70
C ASN A 24 2.06 2.51 12.94
N HIS A 25 0.77 2.83 13.17
CA HIS A 25 0.27 4.21 13.33
C HIS A 25 0.66 5.15 12.19
N ILE A 26 0.81 4.61 10.97
CA ILE A 26 1.18 5.38 9.79
C ILE A 26 -0.09 6.03 9.23
N ALA A 27 -0.08 7.34 9.05
CA ALA A 27 -1.19 8.01 8.38
C ALA A 27 -1.17 7.70 6.88
N PHE A 28 -2.25 7.09 6.39
CA PHE A 28 -2.44 6.72 4.98
C PHE A 28 -3.85 7.04 4.49
N GLU A 29 -3.96 7.28 3.19
CA GLU A 29 -5.18 7.32 2.41
C GLU A 29 -5.17 6.11 1.46
N SER A 30 -6.30 5.44 1.27
CA SER A 30 -6.42 4.35 0.30
C SER A 30 -7.54 4.60 -0.68
N ARG A 31 -7.30 4.29 -1.96
CA ARG A 31 -8.28 4.42 -3.04
C ARG A 31 -8.35 3.13 -3.82
N LYS A 32 -9.51 2.48 -3.78
CA LYS A 32 -9.81 1.31 -4.62
C LYS A 32 -10.16 1.79 -6.03
N LYS A 33 -9.50 1.24 -7.03
CA LYS A 33 -9.72 1.51 -8.46
C LYS A 33 -10.05 0.18 -9.14
N THR A 34 -11.21 0.11 -9.76
CA THR A 34 -11.58 -1.04 -10.59
C THR A 34 -11.14 -0.73 -12.01
N THR A 35 -10.25 -1.56 -12.56
CA THR A 35 -9.78 -1.47 -13.94
C THR A 35 -10.32 -2.66 -14.73
N SER A 36 -10.28 -2.59 -16.06
CA SER A 36 -10.71 -3.71 -16.92
C SER A 36 -9.91 -5.01 -16.67
N ALA A 37 -8.73 -4.91 -16.05
CA ALA A 37 -7.86 -6.03 -15.67
C ALA A 37 -8.06 -6.52 -14.23
N GLY A 38 -8.99 -5.93 -13.46
CA GLY A 38 -9.28 -6.30 -12.07
C GLY A 38 -9.23 -5.11 -11.10
N CYS A 39 -9.23 -5.43 -9.80
CA CYS A 39 -9.31 -4.42 -8.76
C CYS A 39 -7.94 -4.10 -8.14
N VAL A 40 -7.54 -2.84 -8.22
CA VAL A 40 -6.30 -2.30 -7.66
C VAL A 40 -6.61 -1.39 -6.49
N THR A 41 -5.78 -1.42 -5.45
CA THR A 41 -5.85 -0.48 -4.33
C THR A 41 -4.59 0.35 -4.29
N ILE A 42 -4.75 1.66 -4.36
CA ILE A 42 -3.67 2.64 -4.25
C ILE A 42 -3.62 3.09 -2.80
N PHE A 43 -2.44 3.04 -2.17
CA PHE A 43 -2.20 3.57 -0.84
C PHE A 43 -1.26 4.75 -0.94
N ARG A 44 -1.68 5.90 -0.42
CA ARG A 44 -0.87 7.10 -0.27
C ARG A 44 -0.59 7.30 1.20
N MET A 45 0.65 7.53 1.57
CA MET A 45 1.02 7.64 2.97
C MET A 45 2.09 8.69 3.20
N THR A 46 2.15 9.13 4.45
CA THR A 46 3.09 10.16 4.92
C THR A 46 4.42 9.56 5.39
N ALA A 47 4.52 8.23 5.44
CA ALA A 47 5.76 7.53 5.78
C ALA A 47 6.78 7.55 4.64
N SER A 48 8.06 7.48 5.05
CA SER A 48 9.18 7.34 4.13
C SER A 48 9.04 6.09 3.27
N PRO A 49 9.36 6.16 1.96
CA PRO A 49 9.22 5.02 1.06
C PRO A 49 10.04 3.82 1.53
N GLU A 50 11.18 4.03 2.19
CA GLU A 50 12.03 2.96 2.72
C GLU A 50 11.30 2.10 3.77
N VAL A 51 10.61 2.73 4.73
CA VAL A 51 9.82 2.03 5.76
C VAL A 51 8.74 1.17 5.11
N ILE A 52 8.07 1.71 4.10
CA ILE A 52 6.98 1.02 3.40
C ILE A 52 7.51 -0.15 2.57
N ARG A 53 8.61 0.05 1.83
CA ARG A 53 9.26 -1.01 1.07
C ARG A 53 9.75 -2.13 2.00
N GLU A 54 10.30 -1.78 3.16
CA GLU A 54 10.75 -2.75 4.15
C GLU A 54 9.57 -3.55 4.73
N LEU A 55 8.47 -2.89 5.11
CA LEU A 55 7.25 -3.56 5.57
C LEU A 55 6.71 -4.54 4.52
N LEU A 56 6.57 -4.09 3.27
CA LEU A 56 6.07 -4.93 2.17
C LEU A 56 7.02 -6.11 1.91
N ARG A 57 8.34 -5.89 1.97
CA ARG A 57 9.36 -6.93 1.78
C ARG A 57 9.31 -7.97 2.90
N ARG A 58 9.21 -7.55 4.17
CA ARG A 58 9.10 -8.45 5.34
C ARG A 58 7.89 -9.37 5.20
N HIS A 59 6.78 -8.85 4.70
CA HIS A 59 5.54 -9.60 4.51
C HIS A 59 5.39 -10.25 3.11
N ARG A 60 6.42 -10.18 2.26
CA ARG A 60 6.44 -10.71 0.88
C ARG A 60 5.24 -10.27 0.04
N ILE A 61 4.80 -9.02 0.21
CA ILE A 61 3.63 -8.47 -0.48
C ILE A 61 4.06 -7.93 -1.84
N PRO A 62 3.47 -8.41 -2.95
CA PRO A 62 3.71 -7.83 -4.26
C PRO A 62 3.06 -6.44 -4.34
N TYR A 63 3.86 -5.43 -4.70
CA TYR A 63 3.41 -4.06 -4.88
C TYR A 63 4.05 -3.46 -6.13
N GLU A 64 3.37 -2.49 -6.73
CA GLU A 64 3.92 -1.61 -7.75
C GLU A 64 4.00 -0.20 -7.18
N ALA A 65 5.07 0.54 -7.47
CA ALA A 65 5.10 1.97 -7.13
C ALA A 65 4.15 2.73 -8.08
N GLU A 66 3.31 3.62 -7.54
CA GLU A 66 2.52 4.58 -8.35
C GLU A 66 3.40 5.74 -8.81
#